data_AF-A0A7V9K8V1-F1
#
_entry.id   AF-A0A7V9K8V1-F1
#
_cell.length_a   1.000
_cell.length_b   1.000
_cell.length_c   1.000
_cell.angle_alpha   90.00
_cell.angle_beta   90.00
_cell.angle_gamma   90.00
#
_symmetry.space_group_name_H-M   'P 1'
#
loop_
_entity.id
_entity.type
_entity.pdbx_description
1 polymer ?
#
loop_
_entity_poly.entity_id
_entity_poly.type
_entity_poly.pdbx_seq_one_letter_code
_entity_poly.pdbx_strand_id
1 'polypeptide(L)'
;MQARMTNPAMVVPEALQALIALAKSARTSGVPSQTVYLIHLRASQINGCSFCVEMHSRELKEAGETDERIFAVAAWREAPYFTD
;
A
#
# COMPACT_ATOMS: atom_id res chain seq x y z
N MET A 1 15.88 -8.54 3.38
CA MET A 1 15.83 -9.01 1.98
C MET A 1 16.93 -8.31 1.20
N GLN A 2 17.73 -9.03 0.40
CA GLN A 2 18.70 -8.41 -0.51
C GLN A 2 18.06 -8.23 -1.89
N ALA A 3 18.11 -7.02 -2.44
CA ALA A 3 17.58 -6.75 -3.77
C ALA A 3 18.37 -7.53 -4.85
N ARG A 4 17.67 -8.07 -5.85
CA ARG A 4 18.28 -8.83 -6.96
C ARG A 4 18.82 -7.94 -8.08
N MET A 5 18.52 -6.65 -8.04
CA MET A 5 19.01 -5.64 -8.97
C MET A 5 19.49 -4.41 -8.20
N THR A 6 20.47 -3.71 -8.77
CA THR A 6 20.83 -2.35 -8.35
C THR A 6 19.65 -1.42 -8.58
N ASN A 7 19.62 -0.31 -7.84
CA ASN A 7 18.49 0.61 -7.70
C ASN A 7 17.55 0.66 -8.94
N PRO A 8 16.36 0.02 -8.88
CA PRO A 8 15.46 -0.10 -10.04
C PRO A 8 15.07 1.25 -10.64
N ALA A 9 14.97 2.27 -9.78
CA ALA A 9 14.67 3.66 -10.16
C ALA A 9 15.72 4.24 -11.12
N MET A 10 16.98 3.80 -11.02
CA MET A 10 18.08 4.25 -11.87
C MET A 10 18.28 3.37 -13.11
N VAL A 11 17.80 2.12 -13.06
CA VAL A 11 17.93 1.18 -14.18
C VAL A 11 16.87 1.46 -15.25
N VAL A 12 15.66 1.89 -14.85
CA VAL A 12 14.56 2.24 -15.78
C VAL A 12 13.83 3.52 -15.31
N PRO A 13 14.43 4.72 -15.50
CA PRO A 13 13.90 5.98 -14.97
C PRO A 13 12.48 6.31 -15.45
N GLU A 14 12.18 6.02 -16.71
CA GLU A 14 10.88 6.32 -17.33
C GLU A 14 9.76 5.46 -16.71
N ALA A 15 10.07 4.22 -16.35
CA ALA A 15 9.12 3.34 -15.66
C ALA A 15 8.78 3.87 -14.27
N LEU A 16 9.78 4.36 -13.53
CA LEU A 16 9.54 5.01 -12.24
C LEU A 16 8.65 6.24 -12.40
N GLN A 17 8.92 7.08 -13.39
CA GLN A 17 8.13 8.29 -13.61
C GLN A 17 6.66 7.98 -13.91
N ALA A 18 6.40 6.94 -14.73
CA ALA A 18 5.06 6.44 -14.99
C ALA A 18 4.37 5.91 -13.72
N LEU A 19 5.09 5.14 -12.88
CA LEU A 19 4.56 4.61 -11.62
C LEU A 19 4.24 5.73 -10.62
N ILE A 20 5.06 6.78 -10.55
CA ILE A 20 4.80 7.96 -9.71
C ILE A 20 3.55 8.70 -10.20
N ALA A 21 3.38 8.86 -11.53
CA ALA A 21 2.20 9.48 -12.10
C ALA A 21 0.92 8.70 -11.77
N LEU A 22 0.98 7.36 -11.84
CA LEU A 22 -0.12 6.48 -11.42
C LEU A 22 -0.42 6.62 -9.91
N ALA A 23 0.62 6.61 -9.06
CA ALA A 23 0.43 6.79 -7.63
C ALA A 23 -0.16 8.17 -7.28
N LYS A 24 0.16 9.21 -8.07
CA LYS A 24 -0.43 10.54 -7.93
C LYS A 24 -1.91 10.54 -8.30
N SER A 25 -2.31 9.88 -9.39
CA SER A 25 -3.72 9.84 -9.79
C SER A 25 -4.61 9.18 -8.75
N ALA A 26 -4.13 8.10 -8.12
CA ALA A 26 -4.81 7.44 -7.02
C ALA A 26 -5.03 8.38 -5.82
N ARG A 27 -4.01 9.19 -5.46
CA ARG A 27 -4.10 10.17 -4.36
C ARG A 27 -5.03 11.35 -4.66
N THR A 28 -5.20 11.72 -5.92
CA THR A 28 -6.07 12.84 -6.33
C THR A 28 -7.51 12.42 -6.62
N SER A 29 -7.86 11.16 -6.39
CA SER A 29 -9.18 10.60 -6.70
C SER A 29 -10.32 11.07 -5.78
N GLY A 30 -9.99 11.76 -4.67
CA GLY A 30 -10.95 12.12 -3.62
C GLY A 30 -11.22 10.99 -2.61
N VAL A 31 -10.63 9.81 -2.81
CA VAL A 31 -10.67 8.71 -1.83
C VAL A 31 -9.80 9.05 -0.62
N PRO A 32 -10.27 8.82 0.62
CA PRO A 32 -9.47 9.04 1.82
C PRO A 32 -8.14 8.27 1.77
N SER A 33 -7.04 8.91 2.20
CA SER A 33 -5.70 8.31 2.15
C SER A 33 -5.62 6.97 2.91
N GLN A 34 -6.31 6.87 4.05
CA GLN A 34 -6.38 5.62 4.84
C GLN A 34 -7.00 4.47 4.03
N THR A 35 -8.08 4.75 3.29
CA THR A 35 -8.70 3.76 2.40
C THR A 35 -7.75 3.34 1.27
N VAL A 36 -7.03 4.28 0.66
CA VAL A 36 -6.02 3.99 -0.37
C VAL A 36 -4.92 3.07 0.19
N TYR A 37 -4.40 3.37 1.39
CA TYR A 37 -3.36 2.56 2.01
C TYR A 37 -3.85 1.18 2.44
N LEU A 38 -5.11 1.03 2.89
CA LEU A 38 -5.71 -0.29 3.16
C LEU A 38 -5.83 -1.14 1.89
N ILE A 39 -6.22 -0.53 0.76
CA ILE A 39 -6.26 -1.20 -0.54
C ILE A 39 -4.86 -1.69 -0.91
N HIS A 40 -3.85 -0.82 -0.80
CA HIS A 40 -2.47 -1.19 -1.12
C HIS A 40 -1.93 -2.29 -0.20
N LEU A 41 -2.21 -2.23 1.11
CA LEU A 41 -1.83 -3.27 2.06
C LEU A 41 -2.48 -4.61 1.70
N ARG A 42 -3.79 -4.63 1.42
CA ARG A 42 -4.48 -5.87 1.05
C ARG A 42 -3.94 -6.47 -0.25
N ALA A 43 -3.76 -5.65 -1.28
CA ALA A 43 -3.19 -6.11 -2.54
C ALA A 43 -1.77 -6.66 -2.34
N SER A 44 -0.97 -6.01 -1.51
CA SER A 44 0.39 -6.45 -1.17
C SER A 44 0.44 -7.78 -0.44
N GLN A 45 -0.50 -8.01 0.49
CA GLN A 45 -0.65 -9.28 1.19
C GLN A 45 -1.02 -10.41 0.23
N ILE A 46 -1.96 -10.17 -0.70
CA ILE A 46 -2.34 -11.16 -1.73
C ILE A 46 -1.14 -11.51 -2.62
N ASN A 47 -0.37 -10.49 -3.01
CA ASN A 47 0.78 -10.66 -3.90
C ASN A 47 2.05 -11.15 -3.17
N GLY A 48 2.05 -11.24 -1.83
CA GLY A 48 3.22 -11.64 -1.05
C GLY A 48 4.41 -10.65 -1.13
N CYS A 49 4.16 -9.36 -1.40
CA CYS A 49 5.23 -8.34 -1.43
C CYS A 49 5.56 -7.87 -0.01
N SER A 50 6.56 -8.46 0.65
CA SER A 50 6.91 -8.11 2.04
C SER A 50 7.28 -6.62 2.20
N PHE A 51 8.00 -6.05 1.24
CA PHE A 51 8.36 -4.63 1.24
C PHE A 51 7.13 -3.72 1.20
N CYS A 52 6.18 -4.04 0.33
CA CYS A 52 4.94 -3.29 0.18
C CYS A 52 4.06 -3.44 1.43
N VAL A 53 4.00 -4.65 2.01
CA VAL A 53 3.28 -4.90 3.28
C VAL A 53 3.84 -4.03 4.39
N GLU A 54 5.16 -3.99 4.58
CA GLU A 54 5.79 -3.13 5.59
C GLU A 54 5.51 -1.64 5.33
N MET A 55 5.73 -1.18 4.10
CA MET A 55 5.53 0.20 3.68
C MET A 55 4.10 0.68 3.97
N HIS A 56 3.09 -0.03 3.47
CA HIS A 56 1.71 0.41 3.62
C HIS A 56 1.18 0.24 5.05
N SER A 57 1.71 -0.71 5.82
CA SER A 57 1.42 -0.79 7.26
C SER A 57 1.94 0.43 8.01
N ARG A 58 3.14 0.92 7.66
CA ARG A 58 3.70 2.15 8.25
C ARG A 58 2.94 3.40 7.82
N GLU A 59 2.59 3.52 6.55
CA GLU A 59 1.77 4.63 6.05
C GLU A 59 0.41 4.71 6.77
N LEU A 60 -0.22 3.56 7.04
CA LEU A 60 -1.46 3.50 7.82
C LEU A 60 -1.27 3.94 9.27
N LYS A 61 -0.19 3.48 9.92
CA LYS A 61 0.17 3.90 11.28
C LYS A 61 0.41 5.41 11.36
N GLU A 62 1.15 5.96 10.41
CA GLU A 62 1.43 7.40 10.32
C GLU A 62 0.16 8.21 10.02
N ALA A 63 -0.79 7.62 9.29
CA ALA A 63 -2.11 8.20 9.05
C ALA A 63 -3.11 7.99 10.20
N GLY A 64 -2.68 7.46 11.35
CA GLY A 64 -3.52 7.29 12.54
C GLY A 64 -4.56 6.17 12.43
N GLU A 65 -4.39 5.22 11.52
CA GLU A 65 -5.25 4.04 11.44
C GLU A 65 -5.04 3.10 12.64
N THR A 66 -6.10 2.38 13.02
CA THR A 66 -6.03 1.47 14.18
C THR A 66 -5.30 0.17 13.85
N ASP A 67 -4.72 -0.46 14.87
CA ASP A 67 -4.08 -1.76 14.73
C ASP A 67 -5.07 -2.84 14.29
N GLU A 68 -6.30 -2.78 14.80
CA GLU A 68 -7.37 -3.70 14.43
C GLU A 68 -7.64 -3.68 12.93
N ARG A 69 -7.74 -2.49 12.31
CA ARG A 69 -7.97 -2.37 10.87
C ARG A 69 -6.75 -2.79 10.06
N ILE A 70 -5.53 -2.43 10.48
CA ILE A 70 -4.29 -2.82 9.81
C ILE A 70 -4.13 -4.35 9.81
N PHE A 71 -4.38 -5.02 10.93
CA PHE A 71 -4.24 -6.47 11.04
C PHE A 71 -5.40 -7.20 10.37
N ALA A 72 -6.64 -6.76 10.60
CA ALA A 72 -7.83 -7.44 10.10
C ALA A 72 -8.04 -7.28 8.60
N VAL A 73 -7.37 -6.34 7.92
CA VAL A 73 -7.54 -6.15 6.47
C VAL A 73 -7.26 -7.42 5.68
N ALA A 74 -6.36 -8.29 6.17
CA ALA A 74 -6.06 -9.57 5.53
C ALA A 74 -7.29 -10.50 5.44
N ALA A 75 -8.23 -10.35 6.36
CA ALA A 75 -9.46 -11.13 6.48
C ALA A 75 -10.71 -10.22 6.57
N TRP A 76 -10.68 -9.07 5.88
CA TRP A 76 -11.63 -7.96 6.07
C TRP A 76 -13.12 -8.32 5.94
N ARG A 77 -13.47 -9.36 5.15
CA ARG A 77 -14.86 -9.72 4.84
C ARG A 77 -15.69 -10.11 6.08
N GLU A 78 -15.04 -10.66 7.10
CA GLU A 78 -15.70 -11.10 8.34
C GLU A 78 -15.35 -10.19 9.54
N ALA A 79 -14.56 -9.14 9.30
CA ALA A 79 -14.05 -8.27 10.36
C ALA A 79 -15.02 -7.10 10.61
N PRO A 80 -15.34 -6.78 11.88
CA PRO A 80 -16.34 -5.76 12.21
C PRO A 80 -15.83 -4.31 12.07
N TYR A 81 -14.61 -4.11 11.56
CA TYR A 81 -13.93 -2.81 11.57
C TYR A 81 -14.04 -2.03 10.26
N PHE A 82 -14.69 -2.60 9.24
CA PHE A 82 -14.80 -2.01 7.90
C PHE A 82 -16.25 -1.61 7.61
N THR A 83 -16.43 -0.50 6.90
CA THR A 83 -17.73 -0.03 6.43
C THR A 83 -18.04 -0.62 5.07
N ASP A 84 -19.33 -0.66 4.72
CA ASP A 84 -19.79 -0.93 3.35
C ASP A 84 -19.42 0.19 2.35
#